data_AF-A0A1J7BB31-F1
#
_entry.id   AF-A0A1J7BB31-F1
#
_cell.length_a   1.000
_cell.length_b   1.000
_cell.length_c   1.000
_cell.angle_alpha   90.00
_cell.angle_beta   90.00
_cell.angle_gamma   90.00
#
_symmetry.space_group_name_H-M   'P 1'
#
loop_
_entity.id
_entity.type
_entity.pdbx_description
1 polymer ?
#
loop_
_entity_poly.entity_id
_entity_poly.type
_entity_poly.pdbx_seq_one_letter_code
_entity_poly.pdbx_strand_id
1 'polypeptide(L)'
;MRRRTAITAALGVGTAGALSAVAAGAPGLLQRHPPRASAALAQAHPVAARSPFAAPRPRVVTRAEWGADERLRDPSAHYAPAVTAMVLHHTNSGNGYRADEVPEMIRSLYVDHVRRRGWGDLGYNFMVDRFGTIYEGRAGGITRAVIGAHADGFNVGTAGVAAIGSYGPSCRVPAAMGRAIAALAAWKLGLEGVDPRGTTRITSTDDHSRYPSGRTVDLPAILGHRDTYETYCPGRNLYDAMPRIRAEAARLQGRH
;
A
#
# COMPACT_ATOMS: atom_id res chain seq x y z
N MET A 1 -11.48 62.56 -12.91
CA MET A 1 -10.79 62.93 -11.64
C MET A 1 -9.46 62.19 -11.64
N ARG A 2 -8.27 62.73 -11.97
CA ARG A 2 -7.48 63.83 -11.34
C ARG A 2 -7.46 63.66 -9.81
N ARG A 3 -6.36 63.45 -9.07
CA ARG A 3 -4.92 63.82 -9.25
C ARG A 3 -4.01 63.14 -8.18
N ARG A 4 -2.73 62.89 -8.54
CA ARG A 4 -1.44 63.17 -7.82
C ARG A 4 -1.10 62.41 -6.50
N THR A 5 0.14 62.06 -6.09
CA THR A 5 1.53 62.35 -6.54
C THR A 5 2.57 61.38 -5.90
N ALA A 6 3.68 61.14 -6.62
CA ALA A 6 5.14 61.10 -6.27
C ALA A 6 5.65 60.42 -4.95
N ILE A 7 6.56 59.42 -4.98
CA ILE A 7 8.02 59.36 -5.32
C ILE A 7 8.95 59.94 -4.24
N THR A 8 9.81 59.09 -3.65
CA THR A 8 11.28 59.31 -3.54
C THR A 8 12.05 58.00 -3.38
N ALA A 9 13.23 57.94 -4.01
CA ALA A 9 14.15 56.81 -4.15
C ALA A 9 15.59 57.25 -3.78
N ALA A 10 16.48 56.29 -3.47
CA ALA A 10 17.93 56.26 -3.78
C ALA A 10 18.60 55.13 -2.94
N LEU A 11 19.23 54.07 -3.50
CA LEU A 11 20.56 53.94 -4.16
C LEU A 11 21.74 54.04 -3.15
N GLY A 12 22.82 53.26 -3.15
CA GLY A 12 23.40 52.19 -4.00
C GLY A 12 24.66 51.62 -3.29
N VAL A 13 25.02 50.33 -3.47
CA VAL A 13 26.14 49.75 -4.27
C VAL A 13 27.57 50.19 -3.91
N GLY A 14 28.48 49.22 -3.69
CA GLY A 14 29.94 49.41 -3.82
C GLY A 14 30.81 48.29 -3.23
N THR A 15 31.62 47.64 -4.07
CA THR A 15 32.45 46.43 -3.83
C THR A 15 33.97 46.70 -3.73
N ALA A 16 34.68 45.72 -3.17
CA ALA A 16 36.04 45.22 -3.49
C ALA A 16 37.30 45.81 -2.79
N GLY A 17 38.20 44.90 -2.36
CA GLY A 17 39.64 45.02 -2.62
C GLY A 17 40.67 44.73 -1.51
N ALA A 18 41.29 43.54 -1.60
CA ALA A 18 42.74 43.26 -1.50
C ALA A 18 43.52 43.10 -0.17
N LEU A 19 44.54 42.24 -0.28
CA LEU A 19 45.47 41.60 0.67
C LEU A 19 46.61 42.49 1.19
N SER A 20 47.22 42.09 2.34
CA SER A 20 48.68 42.11 2.54
C SER A 20 49.12 41.23 3.73
N ALA A 21 50.36 40.72 3.64
CA ALA A 21 51.00 39.72 4.48
C ALA A 21 52.09 40.31 5.41
N VAL A 22 52.51 39.56 6.45
CA VAL A 22 53.91 39.12 6.75
C VAL A 22 54.07 38.60 8.20
N ALA A 23 54.94 37.59 8.31
CA ALA A 23 55.40 36.69 9.37
C ALA A 23 55.73 37.21 10.80
N ALA A 24 55.62 36.34 11.82
CA ALA A 24 56.75 35.64 12.50
C ALA A 24 56.32 34.96 13.83
N GLY A 25 56.77 33.71 14.07
CA GLY A 25 56.71 33.05 15.38
C GLY A 25 56.67 31.51 15.33
N ALA A 26 57.79 30.85 15.62
CA ALA A 26 57.91 29.40 15.86
C ALA A 26 58.01 29.12 17.39
N PRO A 27 58.15 27.86 17.85
CA PRO A 27 57.19 26.77 17.82
C PRO A 27 56.82 26.28 19.25
N GLY A 28 55.59 25.81 19.47
CA GLY A 28 55.20 25.08 20.68
C GLY A 28 54.87 23.63 20.34
N LEU A 29 55.73 22.69 20.77
CA LEU A 29 55.45 21.25 20.68
C LEU A 29 54.24 20.89 21.54
N LEU A 30 53.12 20.53 20.90
CA LEU A 30 52.05 19.74 21.50
C LEU A 30 51.91 18.46 20.68
N GLN A 31 52.40 17.35 21.23
CA GLN A 31 52.15 16.01 20.72
C GLN A 31 50.64 15.78 20.64
N ARG A 32 50.10 15.77 19.42
CA ARG A 32 48.74 15.30 19.17
C ARG A 32 48.78 13.79 19.05
N HIS A 33 48.35 13.09 20.09
CA HIS A 33 47.99 11.68 19.97
C HIS A 33 46.85 11.54 18.95
N PRO A 34 46.90 10.58 18.01
CA PRO A 34 45.76 10.30 17.15
C PRO A 34 44.60 9.79 18.02
N PRO A 35 43.35 10.22 17.77
CA PRO A 35 42.22 9.60 18.44
C PRO A 35 42.17 8.12 18.03
N ARG A 36 42.24 7.23 19.02
CA ARG A 36 41.89 5.81 18.84
C ARG A 36 40.47 5.77 18.29
N ALA A 37 40.33 5.39 17.02
CA ALA A 37 39.05 5.03 16.45
C ALA A 37 38.53 3.83 17.25
N SER A 38 37.56 4.07 18.14
CA SER A 38 36.77 2.99 18.71
C SER A 38 35.95 2.42 17.56
N ALA A 39 36.35 1.27 17.04
CA ALA A 39 35.56 0.51 16.09
C ALA A 39 34.28 0.08 16.80
N ALA A 40 33.23 0.89 16.68
CA ALA A 40 31.88 0.48 17.01
C ALA A 40 31.57 -0.72 16.11
N LEU A 41 31.53 -1.92 16.70
CA LEU A 41 31.03 -3.11 16.04
C LEU A 41 29.62 -2.79 15.56
N ALA A 42 29.45 -2.69 14.24
CA ALA A 42 28.13 -2.63 13.63
C ALA A 42 27.37 -3.87 14.08
N GLN A 43 26.37 -3.69 14.95
CA GLN A 43 25.46 -4.77 15.26
C GLN A 43 24.74 -5.13 13.97
N ALA A 44 25.07 -6.29 13.40
CA ALA A 44 24.30 -6.85 12.31
C ALA A 44 22.88 -7.05 12.83
N HIS A 45 21.92 -6.30 12.27
CA HIS A 45 20.52 -6.59 12.50
C HIS A 45 20.29 -8.03 12.03
N PRO A 46 19.70 -8.91 12.86
CA PRO A 46 19.39 -10.26 12.40
C PRO A 46 18.52 -10.14 11.16
N VAL A 47 18.98 -10.69 10.04
CA VAL A 47 18.15 -10.90 8.86
C VAL A 47 17.01 -11.79 9.35
N ALA A 48 15.80 -11.24 9.42
CA ALA A 48 14.63 -11.99 9.88
C ALA A 48 14.59 -13.32 9.12
N ALA A 49 14.60 -14.44 9.86
CA ALA A 49 14.49 -15.75 9.27
C ALA A 49 13.19 -15.78 8.45
N ARG A 50 13.31 -16.01 7.14
CA ARG A 50 12.14 -16.10 6.25
C ARG A 50 11.24 -17.19 6.82
N SER A 51 9.96 -16.87 7.04
CA SER A 51 8.96 -17.84 7.49
C SER A 51 9.06 -19.12 6.64
N PRO A 52 9.09 -20.32 7.24
CA PRO A 52 9.03 -21.57 6.49
C PRO A 52 7.69 -21.71 5.73
N PHE A 53 6.69 -20.93 6.14
CA PHE A 53 5.36 -20.86 5.52
C PHE A 53 5.23 -19.60 4.66
N ALA A 54 5.94 -19.58 3.54
CA ALA A 54 5.90 -18.53 2.54
C ALA A 54 5.47 -19.09 1.18
N ALA A 55 4.86 -18.25 0.35
CA ALA A 55 4.50 -18.60 -1.02
C ALA A 55 5.17 -17.65 -2.02
N PRO A 56 5.49 -18.10 -3.25
CA PRO A 56 6.07 -17.25 -4.27
C PRO A 56 5.09 -16.15 -4.68
N ARG A 57 5.63 -15.00 -5.09
CA ARG A 57 4.83 -13.91 -5.66
C ARG A 57 4.18 -14.40 -6.98
N PRO A 58 2.84 -14.35 -7.12
CA PRO A 58 2.20 -14.67 -8.40
C PRO A 58 2.51 -13.61 -9.45
N ARG A 59 2.23 -13.89 -10.74
CA ARG A 59 2.30 -12.84 -11.77
C ARG A 59 1.30 -11.73 -11.44
N VAL A 60 1.78 -10.50 -11.36
CA VAL A 60 0.96 -9.30 -11.17
C VAL A 60 1.18 -8.39 -12.37
N VAL A 61 0.11 -8.03 -13.06
CA VAL A 61 0.11 -6.99 -14.08
C VAL A 61 0.37 -5.66 -13.39
N THR A 62 1.51 -5.07 -13.70
CA THR A 62 1.99 -3.81 -13.12
C THR A 62 1.15 -2.63 -13.59
N ARG A 63 1.25 -1.53 -12.87
CA ARG A 63 0.63 -0.25 -13.23
C ARG A 63 1.00 0.23 -14.64
N ALA A 64 2.25 0.05 -15.04
CA ALA A 64 2.69 0.36 -16.40
C ALA A 64 2.00 -0.54 -17.44
N GLU A 65 1.88 -1.85 -17.18
CA GLU A 65 1.26 -2.80 -18.12
C GLU A 65 -0.25 -2.53 -18.33
N TRP A 66 -1.00 -2.11 -17.30
CA TRP A 66 -2.42 -1.75 -17.47
C TRP A 66 -2.65 -0.28 -17.86
N GLY A 67 -1.59 0.52 -17.99
CA GLY A 67 -1.66 1.89 -18.49
C GLY A 67 -2.13 2.91 -17.44
N ALA A 68 -1.66 2.79 -16.20
CA ALA A 68 -1.92 3.77 -15.15
C ALA A 68 -1.38 5.16 -15.52
N ASP A 69 -2.20 6.20 -15.37
CA ASP A 69 -1.71 7.57 -15.42
C ASP A 69 -1.15 7.98 -14.06
N GLU A 70 0.16 7.80 -13.88
CA GLU A 70 0.86 8.11 -12.63
C GLU A 70 0.80 9.58 -12.21
N ARG A 71 0.39 10.49 -13.11
CA ARG A 71 0.19 11.91 -12.78
C ARG A 71 -1.08 12.15 -11.97
N LEU A 72 -1.98 11.17 -11.91
CA LEU A 72 -3.23 11.28 -11.15
C LEU A 72 -3.03 11.01 -9.66
N ARG A 73 -2.07 10.16 -9.27
CA ARG A 73 -1.89 9.83 -7.85
C ARG A 73 -1.16 10.92 -7.10
N ASP A 74 -1.45 10.99 -5.81
CA ASP A 74 -0.61 11.63 -4.83
C ASP A 74 0.79 10.95 -4.82
N PRO A 75 1.89 11.71 -4.94
CA PRO A 75 3.23 11.17 -4.79
C PRO A 75 3.49 10.60 -3.38
N SER A 76 2.75 11.05 -2.37
CA SER A 76 2.96 10.77 -0.95
C SER A 76 2.21 9.54 -0.47
N ALA A 77 2.74 8.35 -0.78
CA ALA A 77 2.18 7.11 -0.26
C ALA A 77 2.56 6.89 1.22
N HIS A 78 1.59 6.40 2.01
CA HIS A 78 1.81 5.97 3.39
C HIS A 78 1.98 4.46 3.45
N TYR A 79 2.77 3.98 4.41
CA TYR A 79 3.10 2.57 4.55
C TYR A 79 2.92 2.12 5.99
N ALA A 80 2.33 0.94 6.16
CA ALA A 80 2.34 0.22 7.43
C ALA A 80 3.69 -0.54 7.56
N PRO A 81 4.04 -1.00 8.78
CA PRO A 81 5.20 -1.87 8.96
C PRO A 81 5.07 -3.20 8.19
N ALA A 82 3.85 -3.75 8.12
CA ALA A 82 3.56 -5.07 7.58
C ALA A 82 2.11 -5.18 7.08
N VAL A 83 1.81 -6.21 6.28
CA VAL A 83 0.44 -6.63 5.95
C VAL A 83 0.14 -7.91 6.71
N THR A 84 -0.75 -7.87 7.69
CA THR A 84 -1.15 -9.03 8.49
C THR A 84 -2.56 -9.54 8.18
N ALA A 85 -3.34 -8.80 7.39
CA ALA A 85 -4.62 -9.25 6.88
C ALA A 85 -4.89 -8.81 5.43
N MET A 86 -5.82 -9.51 4.76
CA MET A 86 -6.32 -9.15 3.44
C MET A 86 -7.83 -8.95 3.44
N VAL A 87 -8.29 -7.76 3.05
CA VAL A 87 -9.73 -7.44 2.96
C VAL A 87 -10.21 -7.70 1.54
N LEU A 88 -11.13 -8.65 1.37
CA LEU A 88 -11.76 -8.93 0.09
C LEU A 88 -12.92 -7.97 -0.19
N HIS A 89 -12.91 -7.44 -1.40
CA HIS A 89 -13.92 -6.56 -1.96
C HIS A 89 -14.46 -7.11 -3.27
N HIS A 90 -15.59 -6.57 -3.71
CA HIS A 90 -15.95 -6.57 -5.12
C HIS A 90 -16.00 -5.13 -5.64
N THR A 91 -15.85 -4.92 -6.94
CA THR A 91 -16.01 -3.57 -7.53
C THR A 91 -17.47 -3.18 -7.69
N ASN A 92 -18.39 -4.15 -7.58
CA ASN A 92 -19.80 -4.03 -7.92
C ASN A 92 -20.05 -3.58 -9.37
N SER A 93 -19.09 -3.84 -10.27
CA SER A 93 -19.28 -3.65 -11.70
C SER A 93 -20.01 -4.85 -12.33
N GLY A 94 -20.51 -4.68 -13.54
CA GLY A 94 -21.08 -5.79 -14.31
C GLY A 94 -20.04 -6.90 -14.55
N ASN A 95 -20.51 -8.14 -14.70
CA ASN A 95 -19.66 -9.30 -14.96
C ASN A 95 -19.50 -9.61 -16.44
N GLY A 96 -20.11 -8.86 -17.36
CA GLY A 96 -20.17 -9.16 -18.80
C GLY A 96 -18.91 -8.82 -19.62
N TYR A 97 -17.87 -8.29 -18.99
CA TYR A 97 -16.67 -7.81 -19.66
C TYR A 97 -15.78 -8.91 -20.25
N ARG A 98 -14.97 -8.56 -21.23
CA ARG A 98 -13.92 -9.35 -21.86
C ARG A 98 -12.57 -9.07 -21.19
N ALA A 99 -11.59 -9.95 -21.39
CA ALA A 99 -10.28 -9.82 -20.76
C ALA A 99 -9.52 -8.56 -21.21
N ASP A 100 -9.68 -8.16 -22.47
CA ASP A 100 -9.07 -6.96 -23.06
C ASP A 100 -9.67 -5.64 -22.54
N GLU A 101 -10.89 -5.66 -21.99
CA GLU A 101 -11.55 -4.49 -21.40
C GLU A 101 -11.08 -4.20 -19.96
N VAL A 102 -10.48 -5.18 -19.26
CA VAL A 102 -10.13 -5.06 -17.85
C VAL A 102 -9.20 -3.87 -17.55
N PRO A 103 -8.11 -3.62 -18.32
CA PRO A 103 -7.27 -2.45 -18.08
C PRO A 103 -8.04 -1.12 -18.14
N GLU A 104 -9.02 -0.98 -19.03
CA GLU A 104 -9.85 0.23 -19.12
C GLU A 104 -10.79 0.40 -17.93
N MET A 105 -11.37 -0.71 -17.45
CA MET A 105 -12.19 -0.70 -16.24
C MET A 105 -11.38 -0.26 -15.02
N ILE A 106 -10.14 -0.74 -14.89
CA ILE A 106 -9.23 -0.34 -13.81
C ILE A 106 -8.89 1.15 -13.90
N ARG A 107 -8.55 1.65 -15.09
CA ARG A 107 -8.31 3.10 -15.31
C ARG A 107 -9.53 3.94 -14.95
N SER A 108 -10.74 3.49 -15.29
CA SER A 108 -11.98 4.18 -14.97
C SER A 108 -12.23 4.25 -13.46
N LEU A 109 -11.99 3.16 -12.73
CA LEU A 109 -12.06 3.14 -11.27
C LEU A 109 -10.98 4.00 -10.61
N TYR A 110 -9.78 4.02 -11.19
CA TYR A 110 -8.70 4.88 -10.73
C TYR A 110 -9.06 6.37 -10.85
N VAL A 111 -9.61 6.78 -12.00
CA VAL A 111 -10.10 8.15 -12.20
C VAL A 111 -11.25 8.47 -11.24
N ASP A 112 -12.21 7.56 -11.02
CA ASP A 112 -13.28 7.76 -10.01
C ASP A 112 -12.71 8.02 -8.62
N HIS A 113 -11.84 7.14 -8.14
CA HIS A 113 -11.25 7.23 -6.82
C HIS A 113 -10.48 8.54 -6.62
N VAL A 114 -9.69 8.97 -7.61
CA VAL A 114 -8.93 10.21 -7.50
C VAL A 114 -9.81 11.44 -7.68
N ARG A 115 -10.59 11.51 -8.76
CA ARG A 115 -11.27 12.75 -9.17
C ARG A 115 -12.61 12.96 -8.51
N ARG A 116 -13.37 11.90 -8.25
CA ARG A 116 -14.70 11.99 -7.63
C ARG A 116 -14.65 11.77 -6.12
N ARG A 117 -13.83 10.83 -5.63
CA ARG A 117 -13.72 10.53 -4.19
C ARG A 117 -12.59 11.28 -3.48
N GLY A 118 -11.71 11.93 -4.23
CA GLY A 118 -10.59 12.71 -3.68
C GLY A 118 -9.49 11.87 -3.05
N TRP A 119 -9.38 10.58 -3.37
CA TRP A 119 -8.36 9.70 -2.83
C TRP A 119 -7.01 9.91 -3.54
N GLY A 120 -5.91 9.70 -2.82
CA GLY A 120 -4.57 9.86 -3.40
C GLY A 120 -4.18 8.81 -4.44
N ASP A 121 -4.92 7.71 -4.60
CA ASP A 121 -4.69 6.68 -5.62
C ASP A 121 -5.94 5.78 -5.68
N LEU A 122 -5.91 4.72 -6.50
CA LEU A 122 -6.84 3.61 -6.36
C LEU A 122 -6.84 3.10 -4.90
N GLY A 123 -8.04 2.95 -4.31
CA GLY A 123 -8.18 2.57 -2.90
C GLY A 123 -7.73 1.14 -2.58
N TYR A 124 -7.85 0.22 -3.55
CA TYR A 124 -7.46 -1.19 -3.39
C TYR A 124 -5.97 -1.39 -3.70
N ASN A 125 -5.29 -2.23 -2.93
CA ASN A 125 -3.90 -2.60 -3.18
C ASN A 125 -3.75 -3.49 -4.42
N PHE A 126 -4.72 -4.37 -4.64
CA PHE A 126 -4.75 -5.29 -5.77
C PHE A 126 -6.16 -5.42 -6.33
N MET A 127 -6.24 -5.81 -7.60
CA MET A 127 -7.49 -6.20 -8.24
C MET A 127 -7.34 -7.57 -8.89
N VAL A 128 -8.41 -8.34 -8.93
CA VAL A 128 -8.43 -9.66 -9.57
C VAL A 128 -9.65 -9.76 -10.48
N ASP A 129 -9.44 -10.10 -11.75
CA ASP A 129 -10.53 -10.28 -12.70
C ASP A 129 -11.11 -11.71 -12.67
N ARG A 130 -12.23 -11.91 -13.39
CA ARG A 130 -12.89 -13.22 -13.48
C ARG A 130 -12.04 -14.31 -14.17
N PHE A 131 -11.02 -13.91 -14.92
CA PHE A 131 -10.10 -14.79 -15.64
C PHE A 131 -8.91 -15.23 -14.77
N GLY A 132 -8.74 -14.64 -13.59
CA GLY A 132 -7.65 -14.93 -12.65
C GLY A 132 -6.42 -14.04 -12.83
N THR A 133 -6.51 -12.96 -13.60
CA THR A 133 -5.42 -11.98 -13.72
C THR A 133 -5.38 -11.11 -12.47
N ILE A 134 -4.19 -10.97 -11.87
CA ILE A 134 -3.94 -10.09 -10.73
C ILE A 134 -3.31 -8.80 -11.24
N TYR A 135 -3.85 -7.65 -10.81
CA TYR A 135 -3.35 -6.32 -11.16
C TYR A 135 -2.87 -5.60 -9.90
N GLU A 136 -1.78 -4.87 -10.02
CA GLU A 136 -1.39 -3.89 -9.02
C GLU A 136 -2.40 -2.74 -9.02
N GLY A 137 -3.02 -2.49 -7.88
CA GLY A 137 -3.90 -1.36 -7.66
C GLY A 137 -3.08 -0.15 -7.22
N ARG A 138 -3.18 0.20 -5.93
CA ARG A 138 -2.41 1.28 -5.31
C ARG A 138 -0.90 1.10 -5.52
N ALA A 139 -0.24 2.17 -5.96
CA ALA A 139 1.20 2.16 -6.23
C ALA A 139 2.01 1.72 -5.00
N GLY A 140 2.89 0.74 -5.18
CA GLY A 140 3.67 0.15 -4.09
C GLY A 140 3.03 -1.08 -3.45
N GLY A 141 1.84 -1.49 -3.88
CA GLY A 141 1.17 -2.71 -3.40
C GLY A 141 2.00 -3.97 -3.61
N ILE A 142 2.76 -4.03 -4.72
CA ILE A 142 3.67 -5.14 -5.00
C ILE A 142 4.85 -5.17 -4.01
N THR A 143 5.45 -4.03 -3.72
CA THR A 143 6.79 -3.96 -3.12
C THR A 143 6.78 -3.69 -1.62
N ARG A 144 5.72 -3.07 -1.08
CA ARG A 144 5.63 -2.61 0.31
C ARG A 144 4.22 -2.81 0.87
N ALA A 145 4.08 -2.60 2.18
CA ALA A 145 2.78 -2.56 2.86
C ALA A 145 2.13 -1.17 2.70
N VAL A 146 1.83 -0.77 1.46
CA VAL A 146 1.19 0.54 1.20
C VAL A 146 -0.23 0.57 1.79
N ILE A 147 -0.57 1.65 2.48
CA ILE A 147 -1.89 1.83 3.09
C ILE A 147 -2.90 2.24 2.00
N GLY A 148 -3.98 1.48 1.89
CA GLY A 148 -5.08 1.70 0.96
C GLY A 148 -6.11 2.74 1.43
N ALA A 149 -7.23 2.79 0.71
CA ALA A 149 -8.43 3.56 1.06
C ALA A 149 -9.66 2.72 0.72
N HIS A 150 -9.70 1.49 1.24
CA HIS A 150 -10.69 0.47 0.87
C HIS A 150 -11.58 0.02 2.03
N ALA A 151 -11.15 0.17 3.28
CA ALA A 151 -11.91 -0.24 4.46
C ALA A 151 -11.71 0.79 5.57
N ASP A 152 -12.72 1.63 5.79
CA ASP A 152 -12.70 2.63 6.87
C ASP A 152 -12.36 1.95 8.21
N GLY A 153 -11.52 2.61 9.01
CA GLY A 153 -10.93 2.08 10.23
C GLY A 153 -9.85 1.02 10.04
N PHE A 154 -9.80 0.31 8.91
CA PHE A 154 -9.00 -0.91 8.76
C PHE A 154 -8.04 -0.89 7.56
N ASN A 155 -7.69 0.29 7.04
CA ASN A 155 -6.70 0.43 5.96
C ASN A 155 -5.25 0.12 6.42
N VAL A 156 -4.93 0.39 7.69
CA VAL A 156 -3.57 0.19 8.23
C VAL A 156 -3.37 -1.29 8.58
N GLY A 157 -2.25 -1.86 8.13
CA GLY A 157 -1.91 -3.27 8.39
C GLY A 157 -2.64 -4.29 7.50
N THR A 158 -3.45 -3.82 6.55
CA THR A 158 -4.20 -4.69 5.64
C THR A 158 -3.88 -4.39 4.18
N ALA A 159 -4.16 -5.37 3.31
CA ALA A 159 -4.16 -5.16 1.86
C ALA A 159 -5.55 -5.48 1.27
N GLY A 160 -6.15 -4.51 0.60
CA GLY A 160 -7.44 -4.66 -0.08
C GLY A 160 -7.30 -5.35 -1.43
N VAL A 161 -8.13 -6.36 -1.68
CA VAL A 161 -8.24 -7.05 -2.97
C VAL A 161 -9.64 -6.86 -3.54
N ALA A 162 -9.77 -6.14 -4.65
CA ALA A 162 -11.03 -6.00 -5.34
C ALA A 162 -11.21 -7.06 -6.43
N ALA A 163 -12.18 -7.95 -6.23
CA ALA A 163 -12.68 -8.81 -7.28
C ALA A 163 -13.49 -7.97 -8.28
N ILE A 164 -13.02 -7.87 -9.53
CA ILE A 164 -13.67 -7.07 -10.57
C ILE A 164 -14.96 -7.75 -11.00
N GLY A 165 -16.09 -7.16 -10.61
CA GLY A 165 -17.42 -7.71 -10.84
C GLY A 165 -18.36 -7.49 -9.67
N SER A 166 -19.52 -8.16 -9.74
CA SER A 166 -20.49 -8.28 -8.67
C SER A 166 -20.74 -9.75 -8.35
N TYR A 167 -20.66 -10.11 -7.08
CA TYR A 167 -20.73 -11.49 -6.59
C TYR A 167 -21.90 -11.68 -5.61
N GLY A 168 -23.05 -11.10 -5.98
CA GLY A 168 -24.32 -11.33 -5.31
C GLY A 168 -24.86 -12.76 -5.52
N PRO A 169 -26.07 -13.07 -5.03
CA PRO A 169 -26.58 -14.44 -4.99
C PRO A 169 -26.71 -15.10 -6.39
N SER A 170 -26.96 -14.30 -7.43
CA SER A 170 -27.09 -14.75 -8.83
C SER A 170 -25.77 -14.94 -9.56
N CYS A 171 -24.63 -14.57 -8.97
CA CYS A 171 -23.34 -14.51 -9.65
C CYS A 171 -22.35 -15.53 -9.07
N ARG A 172 -21.90 -16.48 -9.88
CA ARG A 172 -20.88 -17.45 -9.45
C ARG A 172 -19.51 -16.79 -9.34
N VAL A 173 -18.72 -17.23 -8.35
CA VAL A 173 -17.30 -16.88 -8.26
C VAL A 173 -16.51 -17.79 -9.20
N PRO A 174 -15.81 -17.26 -10.21
CA PRO A 174 -14.97 -18.05 -11.08
C PRO A 174 -13.85 -18.74 -10.31
N ALA A 175 -13.58 -20.01 -10.62
CA ALA A 175 -12.52 -20.76 -9.96
C ALA A 175 -11.13 -20.13 -10.18
N ALA A 176 -10.89 -19.53 -11.36
CA ALA A 176 -9.64 -18.84 -11.66
C ALA A 176 -9.42 -17.62 -10.75
N MET A 177 -10.46 -16.81 -10.55
CA MET A 177 -10.45 -15.71 -9.57
C MET A 177 -10.15 -16.22 -8.16
N GLY A 178 -10.87 -17.24 -7.67
CA GLY A 178 -10.66 -17.78 -6.33
C GLY A 178 -9.21 -18.25 -6.10
N ARG A 179 -8.63 -18.96 -7.07
CA ARG A 179 -7.22 -19.38 -7.03
C ARG A 179 -6.25 -18.20 -7.06
N ALA A 180 -6.54 -17.17 -7.85
CA ALA A 180 -5.70 -15.98 -7.93
C ALA A 180 -5.69 -15.18 -6.63
N ILE A 181 -6.84 -14.98 -5.97
CA ILE A 181 -6.84 -14.29 -4.66
C ILE A 181 -6.17 -15.18 -3.60
N ALA A 182 -6.32 -16.51 -3.65
CA ALA A 182 -5.64 -17.42 -2.74
C ALA A 182 -4.11 -17.35 -2.90
N ALA A 183 -3.59 -17.33 -4.13
CA ALA A 183 -2.16 -17.19 -4.40
C ALA A 183 -1.62 -15.83 -3.94
N LEU A 184 -2.37 -14.75 -4.18
CA LEU A 184 -2.04 -13.41 -3.70
C LEU A 184 -1.99 -13.37 -2.16
N ALA A 185 -2.95 -14.01 -1.49
CA ALA A 185 -3.00 -14.07 -0.03
C ALA A 185 -1.90 -14.92 0.57
N ALA A 186 -1.64 -16.09 0.00
CA ALA A 186 -0.53 -16.95 0.41
C ALA A 186 0.80 -16.18 0.37
N TRP A 187 1.04 -15.41 -0.70
CA TRP A 187 2.24 -14.59 -0.85
C TRP A 187 2.28 -13.47 0.18
N LYS A 188 1.28 -12.57 0.21
CA LYS A 188 1.33 -11.36 1.06
C LYS A 188 1.35 -11.70 2.55
N LEU A 189 0.53 -12.65 2.99
CA LEU A 189 0.51 -13.09 4.40
C LEU A 189 1.74 -13.92 4.77
N GLY A 190 2.32 -14.64 3.79
CA GLY A 190 3.52 -15.45 3.99
C GLY A 190 4.78 -14.63 4.26
N LEU A 191 4.82 -13.36 3.81
CA LEU A 191 5.90 -12.41 4.14
C LEU A 191 6.04 -12.19 5.66
N GLU A 192 4.92 -12.25 6.38
CA GLU A 192 4.83 -12.05 7.83
C GLU A 192 4.58 -13.36 8.59
N GLY A 193 4.60 -14.51 7.90
CA GLY A 193 4.33 -15.82 8.49
C GLY A 193 2.91 -16.03 9.01
N VAL A 194 1.93 -15.22 8.56
CA VAL A 194 0.53 -15.33 8.97
C VAL A 194 -0.13 -16.53 8.29
N ASP A 195 -0.81 -17.38 9.08
CA ASP A 195 -1.67 -18.46 8.54
C ASP A 195 -2.97 -17.86 7.97
N PRO A 196 -3.28 -18.05 6.67
CA PRO A 196 -4.48 -17.54 6.03
C PRO A 196 -5.81 -18.01 6.64
N ARG A 197 -5.80 -19.13 7.39
CA ARG A 197 -6.97 -19.68 8.09
C ARG A 197 -7.16 -19.07 9.48
N GLY A 198 -6.12 -18.43 10.02
CA GLY A 198 -6.11 -17.90 11.37
C GLY A 198 -6.75 -16.52 11.49
N THR A 199 -6.52 -15.90 12.65
CA THR A 199 -6.93 -14.54 12.97
C THR A 199 -5.73 -13.64 13.22
N THR A 200 -5.94 -12.34 13.15
CA THR A 200 -4.98 -11.31 13.51
C THR A 200 -5.68 -10.17 14.25
N ARG A 201 -4.92 -9.42 15.05
CA ARG A 201 -5.40 -8.24 15.76
C ARG A 201 -5.21 -7.00 14.91
N ILE A 202 -6.28 -6.25 14.68
CA ILE A 202 -6.24 -5.00 13.93
C ILE A 202 -6.97 -3.92 14.74
N THR A 203 -6.42 -2.72 14.75
CA THR A 203 -6.97 -1.57 15.47
C THR A 203 -7.73 -0.66 14.50
N SER A 204 -8.98 -0.33 14.82
CA SER A 204 -9.72 0.68 14.06
C SER A 204 -9.04 2.04 14.19
N THR A 205 -8.76 2.71 13.08
CA THR A 205 -8.08 4.02 13.05
C THR A 205 -9.03 5.22 13.03
N ASP A 206 -10.32 4.98 12.86
CA ASP A 206 -11.36 6.02 12.81
C ASP A 206 -12.72 5.47 13.33
N ASP A 207 -13.73 6.34 13.38
CA ASP A 207 -15.06 6.04 13.89
C ASP A 207 -16.09 5.71 12.78
N HIS A 208 -15.65 5.54 11.53
CA HIS A 208 -16.55 5.25 10.41
C HIS A 208 -16.79 3.74 10.22
N SER A 209 -16.00 2.89 10.87
CA SER A 209 -16.19 1.44 10.84
C SER A 209 -17.26 0.96 11.84
N ARG A 210 -17.52 -0.35 11.88
CA ARG A 210 -18.34 -0.99 12.93
C ARG A 210 -17.74 -0.86 14.33
N TYR A 211 -16.47 -0.48 14.44
CA TYR A 211 -15.70 -0.40 15.66
C TYR A 211 -15.20 1.03 15.88
N PRO A 212 -15.32 1.59 17.10
CA PRO A 212 -14.84 2.94 17.38
C PRO A 212 -13.31 3.00 17.25
N SER A 213 -12.79 4.20 16.98
CA SER A 213 -11.36 4.45 16.87
C SER A 213 -10.60 3.98 18.11
N GLY A 214 -9.43 3.40 17.90
CA GLY A 214 -8.59 2.81 18.94
C GLY A 214 -9.02 1.41 19.40
N ARG A 215 -10.19 0.91 19.00
CA ARG A 215 -10.61 -0.45 19.33
C ARG A 215 -9.78 -1.47 18.55
N THR A 216 -9.11 -2.35 19.28
CA THR A 216 -8.45 -3.53 18.70
C THR A 216 -9.41 -4.72 18.69
N VAL A 217 -9.47 -5.44 17.56
CA VAL A 217 -10.35 -6.59 17.35
C VAL A 217 -9.61 -7.75 16.72
N ASP A 218 -10.01 -8.97 17.08
CA ASP A 218 -9.56 -10.19 16.43
C ASP A 218 -10.42 -10.45 15.18
N LEU A 219 -9.78 -10.45 14.02
CA LEU A 219 -10.42 -10.66 12.73
C LEU A 219 -9.74 -11.79 11.96
N PRO A 220 -10.44 -12.50 11.05
CA PRO A 220 -9.79 -13.45 10.15
C PRO A 220 -8.67 -12.79 9.35
N ALA A 221 -7.56 -13.51 9.12
CA ALA A 221 -6.44 -13.01 8.31
C ALA A 221 -6.85 -12.73 6.85
N ILE A 222 -7.91 -13.39 6.37
CA ILE A 222 -8.60 -13.03 5.13
C ILE A 222 -10.05 -12.73 5.50
N LEU A 223 -10.46 -11.47 5.48
CA LEU A 223 -11.78 -10.98 5.88
C LEU A 223 -12.52 -10.34 4.70
N GLY A 224 -13.85 -10.28 4.75
CA GLY A 224 -14.67 -9.54 3.80
C GLY A 224 -14.88 -8.11 4.30
N HIS A 225 -15.06 -7.15 3.41
CA HIS A 225 -15.31 -5.76 3.82
C HIS A 225 -16.48 -5.61 4.80
N ARG A 226 -17.55 -6.40 4.64
CA ARG A 226 -18.69 -6.45 5.56
C ARG A 226 -18.35 -6.81 7.02
N ASP A 227 -17.21 -7.44 7.27
CA ASP A 227 -16.79 -7.84 8.61
C ASP A 227 -16.39 -6.62 9.46
N THR A 228 -15.99 -5.52 8.81
CA THR A 228 -15.56 -4.28 9.49
C THR A 228 -16.44 -3.08 9.19
N TYR A 229 -17.27 -3.13 8.14
CA TYR A 229 -18.08 -1.99 7.70
C TYR A 229 -19.53 -2.39 7.36
N GLU A 230 -20.45 -1.42 7.38
CA GLU A 230 -21.85 -1.60 7.00
C GLU A 230 -22.02 -1.65 5.48
N THR A 231 -21.70 -2.79 4.87
CA THR A 231 -21.73 -2.99 3.43
C THR A 231 -22.13 -4.40 3.03
N TYR A 232 -22.63 -4.54 1.80
CA TYR A 232 -22.82 -5.85 1.16
C TYR A 232 -21.51 -6.41 0.57
N CYS A 233 -20.47 -5.60 0.40
CA CYS A 233 -19.17 -6.03 -0.13
C CYS A 233 -18.56 -7.18 0.73
N PRO A 234 -17.98 -8.26 0.17
CA PRO A 234 -17.65 -8.52 -1.24
C PRO A 234 -18.75 -9.22 -2.06
N GLY A 235 -19.99 -9.22 -1.57
CA GLY A 235 -21.09 -10.00 -2.12
C GLY A 235 -21.18 -11.40 -1.50
N ARG A 236 -22.41 -11.95 -1.46
CA ARG A 236 -22.70 -13.22 -0.78
C ARG A 236 -21.84 -14.36 -1.29
N ASN A 237 -21.78 -14.57 -2.61
CA ASN A 237 -21.13 -15.76 -3.15
C ASN A 237 -19.60 -15.70 -3.03
N LEU A 238 -18.99 -14.50 -3.06
CA LEU A 238 -17.57 -14.35 -2.78
C LEU A 238 -17.27 -14.52 -1.28
N TYR A 239 -18.13 -13.99 -0.41
CA TYR A 239 -18.02 -14.20 1.03
C TYR A 239 -18.11 -15.69 1.40
N ASP A 240 -19.09 -16.41 0.84
CA ASP A 240 -19.29 -17.84 1.10
C ASP A 240 -18.14 -18.71 0.54
N ALA A 241 -17.39 -18.21 -0.45
CA ALA A 241 -16.21 -18.88 -0.99
C ALA A 241 -14.94 -18.71 -0.14
N MET A 242 -14.93 -17.76 0.81
CA MET A 242 -13.73 -17.41 1.59
C MET A 242 -13.11 -18.58 2.38
N PRO A 243 -13.86 -19.50 3.02
CA PRO A 243 -13.27 -20.65 3.67
C PRO A 243 -12.39 -21.49 2.72
N ARG A 244 -12.82 -21.67 1.47
CA ARG A 244 -12.04 -22.39 0.44
C ARG A 244 -10.81 -21.61 0.02
N ILE A 245 -10.92 -20.29 -0.13
CA ILE A 245 -9.79 -19.39 -0.44
C ILE A 245 -8.73 -19.45 0.67
N ARG A 246 -9.16 -19.40 1.94
CA ARG A 246 -8.26 -19.52 3.11
C ARG A 246 -7.53 -20.85 3.13
N ALA A 247 -8.25 -21.95 2.90
CA ALA A 247 -7.66 -23.29 2.83
C ALA A 247 -6.63 -23.42 1.70
N GLU A 248 -6.96 -22.94 0.50
CA GLU A 248 -6.03 -22.97 -0.64
C GLU A 248 -4.80 -22.08 -0.41
N ALA A 249 -4.97 -20.89 0.18
CA ALA A 249 -3.86 -20.02 0.51
C ALA A 249 -2.90 -20.66 1.54
N ALA A 250 -3.44 -21.33 2.57
CA ALA A 250 -2.63 -22.05 3.55
C ALA A 250 -1.88 -23.22 2.90
N ARG A 251 -2.53 -23.97 2.01
CA ARG A 251 -1.90 -25.04 1.22
C ARG A 251 -0.73 -24.50 0.37
N LEU A 252 -0.92 -23.34 -0.26
CA LEU A 252 0.14 -22.68 -1.05
C LEU A 252 1.30 -22.15 -0.19
N GLN A 253 1.08 -21.92 1.11
CA GLN A 253 2.16 -21.66 2.08
C GLN A 253 2.83 -22.95 2.61
N GLY A 254 2.45 -24.14 2.13
CA GLY A 254 2.99 -25.41 2.65
C GLY A 254 2.43 -25.80 4.02
N ARG A 255 1.28 -25.25 4.42
CA ARG A 255 0.57 -25.64 5.64
C ARG A 255 -0.41 -26.76 5.31
N HIS A 256 -0.20 -27.94 5.89
CA HIS A 256 -1.04 -29.13 5.74
C HIS A 256 -1.96 -29.31 6.95
#